data_AF-A0A969N0Q0-F1
#
_entry.id   AF-A0A969N0Q0-F1
#
_cell.length_a   1.000
_cell.length_b   1.000
_cell.length_c   1.000
_cell.angle_alpha   90.00
_cell.angle_beta   90.00
_cell.angle_gamma   90.00
#
_symmetry.space_group_name_H-M   'P 1'
#
loop_
_entity.id
_entity.type
_entity.pdbx_description
1 polymer ?
#
loop_
_entity_poly.entity_id
_entity_poly.type
_entity_poly.pdbx_seq_one_letter_code
_entity_poly.pdbx_strand_id
1 'polypeptide(L)'
;MGVSAVFNSRSLDFATELMQLTNGEGVDVVLNSLADEFIPRSLAALKLNGRFVELGKTDWNADRVKTIYPNVNYFQMDLVELCQQPELIQIMLQDTLNRFQQNIYQPLPYSGFPITESVQAFRTMQQAKHIGKIVITQPAPEQAVIRADGTYLITGGLGGLGLLVAEWLVQQGAKYLVLISRHESEAATPQIQAWKQAGIEVVTALIDIAEQSQLVELFTTLEQSLPPIRGIVHAAGVLEDAMLQQQTWEKFAAVLRPKLLGAWNLHQLTQTQSLDFSVLFSSATALLGSPGQSNHVAANTFLDTLAHYRQLLNLPTLSINWGIWSEVGTAAVRYAETRLKGVETISPSQGIQAFEALLRSPLTQVGVMPMRWTEFLQQGIASPFFAELRLTQSAPAKTSNLLQQLRFASESQRRLLLQDYLCGQIAQVLGFQAAEVDLQKGFFDLGMDSLTSIELKNRLQTDLGCVLPATVAFDYPTVNSLVNYLIGQLNLGRNRLEIVAKAQMEPQENGKNLSHLSQAELADLLAQELMEIS
;
A
#
# COMPACT_ATOMS: atom_id res chain seq x y z
N MET A 1 6.41 18.42 18.18
CA MET A 1 5.43 19.07 19.09
C MET A 1 6.09 19.86 20.21
N GLY A 2 7.35 19.62 20.62
CA GLY A 2 8.05 20.52 21.56
C GLY A 2 7.43 20.63 22.97
N VAL A 3 6.43 19.82 23.27
CA VAL A 3 5.76 19.75 24.58
C VAL A 3 6.57 18.83 25.48
N SER A 4 7.01 19.34 26.63
CA SER A 4 7.81 18.60 27.61
C SER A 4 6.97 17.92 28.70
N ALA A 5 5.71 18.35 28.90
CA ALA A 5 4.82 17.87 29.94
C ALA A 5 3.52 17.31 29.35
N VAL A 6 3.29 16.01 29.52
CA VAL A 6 2.10 15.31 29.03
C VAL A 6 1.53 14.47 30.17
N PHE A 7 0.23 14.62 30.41
CA PHE A 7 -0.49 13.93 31.48
C PHE A 7 -1.67 13.13 30.91
N ASN A 8 -2.17 12.17 31.69
CA ASN A 8 -3.27 11.31 31.27
C ASN A 8 -4.62 12.04 31.38
N SER A 9 -5.30 12.24 30.25
CA SER A 9 -6.61 12.92 30.20
C SER A 9 -7.80 12.08 30.68
N ARG A 10 -7.59 10.80 31.04
CA ARG A 10 -8.61 9.91 31.59
C ARG A 10 -8.47 9.68 33.09
N SER A 11 -7.42 10.20 33.72
CA SER A 11 -7.23 10.16 35.17
C SER A 11 -7.39 11.55 35.76
N LEU A 12 -7.80 11.64 37.02
CA LEU A 12 -7.82 12.90 37.78
C LEU A 12 -6.43 13.28 38.34
N ASP A 13 -5.44 12.39 38.22
CA ASP A 13 -4.09 12.57 38.76
C ASP A 13 -3.33 13.74 38.11
N PHE A 14 -3.70 14.11 36.87
CA PHE A 14 -3.05 15.18 36.10
C PHE A 14 -2.92 16.48 36.88
N ALA A 15 -3.90 16.81 37.73
CA ALA A 15 -3.87 18.05 38.51
C ALA A 15 -2.77 18.00 39.59
N THR A 16 -2.61 16.86 40.26
CA THR A 16 -1.56 16.67 41.26
C THR A 16 -0.18 16.65 40.60
N GLU A 17 -0.04 15.94 39.49
CA GLU A 17 1.20 15.84 38.71
C GLU A 17 1.61 17.22 38.16
N LEU A 18 0.65 18.01 37.68
CA LEU A 18 0.86 19.38 37.21
C LEU A 18 1.28 20.31 38.34
N MET A 19 0.66 20.20 39.52
CA MET A 19 1.07 20.98 40.69
C MET A 19 2.49 20.61 41.15
N GLN A 20 2.87 19.33 41.11
CA GLN A 20 4.24 18.91 41.41
C GLN A 20 5.24 19.49 40.40
N LEU A 21 4.93 19.41 39.10
CA LEU A 21 5.79 19.94 38.04
C LEU A 21 6.00 21.45 38.15
N THR A 22 4.97 22.17 38.62
CA THR A 22 4.99 23.63 38.79
C THR A 22 5.39 24.08 40.20
N ASN A 23 5.93 23.18 41.03
CA ASN A 23 6.30 23.46 42.44
C ASN A 23 5.16 24.09 43.27
N GLY A 24 3.92 23.70 42.98
CA GLY A 24 2.72 24.17 43.65
C GLY A 24 2.17 25.50 43.11
N GLU A 25 2.75 26.06 42.04
CA GLU A 25 2.26 27.32 41.48
C GLU A 25 1.02 27.14 40.60
N GLY A 26 0.90 26.03 39.85
CA GLY A 26 -0.18 25.83 38.88
C GLY A 26 0.06 26.54 37.54
N VAL A 27 -1.01 26.77 36.77
CA VAL A 27 -0.95 27.38 35.42
C VAL A 27 -1.75 28.69 35.32
N ASP A 28 -1.36 29.56 34.39
CA ASP A 28 -2.03 30.86 34.18
C ASP A 28 -3.37 30.74 33.44
N VAL A 29 -3.45 29.79 32.50
CA VAL A 29 -4.62 29.58 31.65
C VAL A 29 -4.92 28.09 31.53
N VAL A 30 -6.19 27.73 31.71
CA VAL A 30 -6.72 26.40 31.40
C VAL A 30 -7.69 26.53 30.25
N LEU A 31 -7.44 25.79 29.17
CA LEU A 31 -8.40 25.57 28.09
C LEU A 31 -9.02 24.19 28.29
N ASN A 32 -10.25 24.15 28.82
CA ASN A 32 -10.90 22.91 29.22
C ASN A 32 -11.84 22.36 28.15
N SER A 33 -11.79 21.04 27.99
CA SER A 33 -12.77 20.27 27.22
C SER A 33 -13.21 18.98 27.94
N LEU A 34 -12.86 18.83 29.21
CA LEU A 34 -13.21 17.68 30.05
C LEU A 34 -14.44 18.01 30.92
N ALA A 35 -15.23 17.00 31.27
CA ALA A 35 -16.49 17.18 31.98
C ALA A 35 -16.42 16.75 33.45
N ASP A 36 -17.49 16.98 34.20
CA ASP A 36 -17.73 16.42 35.53
C ASP A 36 -16.60 16.71 36.55
N GLU A 37 -16.08 15.67 37.20
CA GLU A 37 -15.07 15.76 38.26
C GLU A 37 -13.74 16.34 37.79
N PHE A 38 -13.48 16.37 36.48
CA PHE A 38 -12.28 16.98 35.91
C PHE A 38 -12.31 18.51 36.02
N ILE A 39 -13.50 19.14 36.02
CA ILE A 39 -13.61 20.61 36.07
C ILE A 39 -13.09 21.18 37.40
N PRO A 40 -13.52 20.69 38.58
CA PRO A 40 -12.94 21.13 39.86
C PRO A 40 -11.43 20.89 39.96
N ARG A 41 -10.93 19.79 39.39
CA ARG A 41 -9.49 19.46 39.40
C ARG A 41 -8.68 20.42 38.53
N SER A 42 -9.19 20.74 37.34
CA SER A 42 -8.62 21.74 36.45
C SER A 42 -8.65 23.15 37.06
N LEU A 43 -9.75 23.52 37.74
CA LEU A 43 -9.87 24.79 38.45
C LEU A 43 -8.88 24.91 39.62
N ALA A 44 -8.64 23.82 40.35
CA ALA A 44 -7.68 23.79 41.46
C ALA A 44 -6.22 23.92 41.00
N ALA A 45 -5.93 23.61 39.73
CA ALA A 45 -4.60 23.72 39.14
C ALA A 45 -4.28 25.13 38.60
N LEU A 46 -5.21 26.09 38.70
CA LEU A 46 -5.00 27.48 38.26
C LEU A 46 -4.27 28.31 39.32
N LYS A 47 -3.42 29.22 38.83
CA LYS A 47 -2.83 30.31 39.63
C LYS A 47 -3.90 31.26 40.16
N LEU A 48 -3.52 32.04 41.17
CA LEU A 48 -4.31 33.19 41.62
C LEU A 48 -4.56 34.15 40.44
N ASN A 49 -5.82 34.52 40.20
CA ASN A 49 -6.30 35.30 39.06
C ASN A 49 -6.13 34.61 37.69
N GLY A 50 -5.90 33.30 37.68
CA GLY A 50 -5.83 32.48 36.48
C GLY A 50 -7.13 32.49 35.67
N ARG A 51 -7.02 32.14 34.39
CA ARG A 51 -8.13 32.18 33.43
C ARG A 51 -8.55 30.76 33.07
N PHE A 52 -9.81 30.44 33.34
CA PHE A 52 -10.42 29.19 32.93
C PHE A 52 -11.31 29.43 31.70
N VAL A 53 -11.01 28.78 30.59
CA VAL A 53 -11.80 28.84 29.36
C VAL A 53 -12.47 27.50 29.14
N GLU A 54 -13.79 27.45 29.29
CA GLU A 54 -14.61 26.26 29.11
C GLU A 54 -15.13 26.15 27.68
N LEU A 55 -14.82 25.05 27.00
CA LEU A 55 -15.34 24.73 25.66
C LEU A 55 -16.56 23.80 25.71
N GLY A 56 -16.76 23.09 26.83
CA GLY A 56 -17.87 22.17 27.04
C GLY A 56 -19.18 22.88 27.36
N LYS A 57 -20.29 22.25 26.98
CA LYS A 57 -21.64 22.66 27.42
C LYS A 57 -21.94 21.97 28.73
N THR A 58 -21.70 22.67 29.85
CA THR A 58 -21.84 22.14 31.21
C THR A 58 -22.70 23.06 32.07
N ASP A 59 -23.11 22.57 33.24
CA ASP A 59 -23.88 23.35 34.23
C ASP A 59 -23.01 24.29 35.09
N TRP A 60 -21.72 24.41 34.78
CA TRP A 60 -20.84 25.38 35.42
C TRP A 60 -21.03 26.76 34.79
N ASN A 61 -21.12 27.78 35.63
CA ASN A 61 -21.22 29.17 35.20
C ASN A 61 -20.32 30.06 36.07
N ALA A 62 -20.13 31.30 35.62
CA ALA A 62 -19.22 32.24 36.29
C ALA A 62 -19.59 32.49 37.75
N ASP A 63 -20.88 32.57 38.10
CA ASP A 63 -21.33 32.84 39.47
C ASP A 63 -21.02 31.69 40.43
N ARG A 64 -21.27 30.45 39.97
CA ARG A 64 -20.95 29.24 40.73
C ARG A 64 -19.45 29.12 40.94
N VAL A 65 -18.65 29.34 39.90
CA VAL A 65 -17.19 29.28 40.00
C VAL A 65 -16.68 30.37 40.94
N LYS A 66 -17.19 31.60 40.85
CA LYS A 66 -16.78 32.70 41.72
C LYS A 66 -17.10 32.46 43.20
N THR A 67 -18.16 31.70 43.49
CA THR A 67 -18.51 31.32 44.87
C THR A 67 -17.52 30.32 45.46
N ILE A 68 -17.05 29.36 44.66
CA ILE A 68 -16.19 28.25 45.11
C ILE A 68 -14.69 28.59 44.97
N TYR A 69 -14.34 29.31 43.90
CA TYR A 69 -12.99 29.73 43.51
C TYR A 69 -13.00 31.25 43.24
N PRO A 70 -13.05 32.10 44.29
CA PRO A 70 -13.24 33.55 44.14
C PRO A 70 -12.10 34.26 43.40
N ASN A 71 -10.94 33.61 43.30
CA ASN A 71 -9.74 34.16 42.68
C ASN A 71 -9.52 33.63 41.25
N VAL A 72 -10.52 33.02 40.61
CA VAL A 72 -10.41 32.51 39.23
C VAL A 72 -11.33 33.29 38.31
N ASN A 73 -10.84 33.63 37.12
CA ASN A 73 -11.63 34.23 36.05
C ASN A 73 -12.16 33.13 35.15
N TYR A 74 -13.47 32.92 35.14
CA TYR A 74 -14.13 31.87 34.36
C TYR A 74 -14.81 32.44 33.11
N PHE A 75 -14.50 31.86 31.95
CA PHE A 75 -15.05 32.22 30.64
C PHE A 75 -15.66 30.98 30.00
N GLN A 76 -16.95 31.03 29.69
CA GLN A 76 -17.60 30.03 28.86
C GLN A 76 -17.52 30.48 27.40
N MET A 77 -17.03 29.62 26.51
CA MET A 77 -16.84 29.94 25.10
C MET A 77 -17.61 28.96 24.22
N ASP A 78 -18.68 29.45 23.58
CA ASP A 78 -19.40 28.73 22.53
C ASP A 78 -19.15 29.42 21.18
N LEU A 79 -18.39 28.74 20.30
CA LEU A 79 -18.13 29.25 18.95
C LEU A 79 -19.42 29.39 18.12
N VAL A 80 -20.46 28.60 18.39
CA VAL A 80 -21.75 28.70 17.69
C VAL A 80 -22.45 30.01 18.03
N GLU A 81 -22.36 30.45 19.29
CA GLU A 81 -22.88 31.75 19.72
C GLU A 81 -22.06 32.89 19.11
N LEU A 82 -20.73 32.77 19.10
CA LEU A 82 -19.84 33.74 18.45
C LEU A 82 -20.09 33.86 16.94
N CYS A 83 -20.52 32.78 16.28
CA CYS A 83 -20.92 32.81 14.87
C CYS A 83 -22.13 33.72 14.57
N GLN A 84 -22.87 34.16 15.60
CA GLN A 84 -23.91 35.19 15.44
C GLN A 84 -23.34 36.59 15.25
N GLN A 85 -22.02 36.78 15.44
CA GLN A 85 -21.28 38.01 15.18
C GLN A 85 -20.38 37.84 13.94
N PRO A 86 -20.92 37.95 12.72
CA PRO A 86 -20.19 37.61 11.48
C PRO A 86 -18.93 38.46 11.28
N GLU A 87 -18.94 39.74 11.67
CA GLU A 87 -17.77 40.63 11.57
C GLU A 87 -16.59 40.12 12.41
N LEU A 88 -16.87 39.65 13.63
CA LEU A 88 -15.85 39.09 14.52
C LEU A 88 -15.25 37.81 13.93
N ILE A 89 -16.10 36.90 13.42
CA ILE A 89 -15.64 35.67 12.77
C ILE A 89 -14.79 35.97 11.54
N GLN A 90 -15.18 36.95 10.73
CA GLN A 90 -14.41 37.37 9.55
C GLN A 90 -13.01 37.85 9.96
N ILE A 91 -12.92 38.71 10.98
CA ILE A 91 -11.65 39.20 11.52
C ILE A 91 -10.78 38.03 12.02
N MET A 92 -11.37 37.11 12.78
CA MET A 92 -10.66 35.94 13.31
C MET A 92 -10.15 35.00 12.21
N LEU A 93 -10.97 34.73 11.18
CA LEU A 93 -10.59 33.91 10.05
C LEU A 93 -9.49 34.57 9.23
N GLN A 94 -9.57 35.89 8.98
CA GLN A 94 -8.54 36.60 8.23
C GLN A 94 -7.20 36.60 8.98
N ASP A 95 -7.20 36.84 10.29
CA ASP A 95 -5.98 36.76 11.11
C ASP A 95 -5.39 35.34 11.09
N THR A 96 -6.25 34.33 11.22
CA THR A 96 -5.83 32.92 11.17
C THR A 96 -5.22 32.55 9.81
N LEU A 97 -5.85 32.95 8.71
CA LEU A 97 -5.34 32.72 7.36
C LEU A 97 -4.00 33.42 7.13
N ASN A 98 -3.86 34.66 7.58
CA ASN A 98 -2.60 35.40 7.48
C ASN A 98 -1.46 34.68 8.25
N ARG A 99 -1.75 34.09 9.42
CA ARG A 99 -0.76 33.32 10.19
C ARG A 99 -0.36 32.00 9.51
N PHE A 100 -1.28 31.34 8.82
CA PHE A 100 -0.95 30.19 7.97
C PHE A 100 -0.06 30.61 6.79
N GLN A 101 -0.38 31.71 6.11
CA GLN A 101 0.44 32.24 5.00
C GLN A 101 1.85 32.63 5.45
N GLN A 102 2.00 33.12 6.68
CA GLN A 102 3.28 33.44 7.30
C GLN A 102 4.00 32.21 7.87
N ASN A 103 3.47 31.00 7.72
CA ASN A 103 3.98 29.75 8.29
C ASN A 103 4.12 29.75 9.83
N ILE A 104 3.40 30.65 10.52
CA ILE A 104 3.31 30.67 11.99
C ILE A 104 2.46 29.48 12.44
N TYR A 105 1.38 29.18 11.69
CA TYR A 105 0.54 28.01 11.90
C TYR A 105 0.81 26.95 10.84
N GLN A 106 0.76 25.69 11.27
CA GLN A 106 0.80 24.52 10.40
C GLN A 106 -0.54 23.77 10.48
N PRO A 107 -1.03 23.23 9.36
CA PRO A 107 -2.28 22.47 9.38
C PRO A 107 -2.13 21.24 10.26
N LEU A 108 -3.21 20.89 10.96
CA LEU A 108 -3.24 19.66 11.74
C LEU A 108 -3.20 18.44 10.80
N PRO A 109 -2.62 17.31 11.24
CA PRO A 109 -2.84 16.03 10.57
C PRO A 109 -4.33 15.79 10.36
N TYR A 110 -4.72 15.20 9.23
CA TYR A 110 -6.12 14.89 9.00
C TYR A 110 -6.34 13.50 8.38
N SER A 111 -7.52 12.96 8.63
CA SER A 111 -8.05 11.75 8.00
C SER A 111 -9.20 12.13 7.10
N GLY A 112 -9.01 12.00 5.79
CA GLY A 112 -10.03 12.30 4.78
C GLY A 112 -10.98 11.12 4.58
N PHE A 113 -12.28 11.39 4.53
CA PHE A 113 -13.32 10.43 4.17
C PHE A 113 -14.19 11.04 3.06
N PRO A 114 -14.48 10.31 1.97
CA PRO A 114 -15.51 10.69 1.03
C PRO A 114 -16.86 10.89 1.74
N ILE A 115 -17.72 11.79 1.24
CA ILE A 115 -19.05 12.00 1.83
C ILE A 115 -19.89 10.72 1.91
N THR A 116 -19.68 9.80 0.96
CA THR A 116 -20.31 8.47 0.93
C THR A 116 -19.90 7.58 2.11
N GLU A 117 -18.74 7.84 2.71
CA GLU A 117 -18.21 7.15 3.89
C GLU A 117 -18.38 7.96 5.19
N SER A 118 -19.24 8.97 5.18
CA SER A 118 -19.50 9.81 6.37
C SER A 118 -19.82 9.01 7.62
N VAL A 119 -20.60 7.91 7.51
CA VAL A 119 -20.90 7.02 8.64
C VAL A 119 -19.62 6.43 9.26
N GLN A 120 -18.66 6.03 8.44
CA GLN A 120 -17.37 5.52 8.91
C GLN A 120 -16.53 6.63 9.54
N ALA A 121 -16.54 7.83 8.97
CA ALA A 121 -15.89 9.01 9.54
C ALA A 121 -16.40 9.29 10.97
N PHE A 122 -17.72 9.27 11.18
CA PHE A 122 -18.34 9.45 12.50
C PHE A 122 -18.00 8.31 13.47
N ARG A 123 -17.95 7.05 13.02
CA ARG A 123 -17.53 5.91 13.86
C ARG A 123 -16.08 6.06 14.32
N THR A 124 -15.18 6.45 13.42
CA THR A 124 -13.77 6.72 13.74
C THR A 124 -13.63 7.85 14.75
N MET A 125 -14.44 8.91 14.61
CA MET A 125 -14.50 10.01 15.56
C MET A 125 -14.93 9.53 16.96
N GLN A 126 -16.02 8.75 17.03
CA GLN A 126 -16.59 8.26 18.29
C GLN A 126 -15.65 7.36 19.08
N GLN A 127 -14.80 6.59 18.40
CA GLN A 127 -13.80 5.73 19.04
C GLN A 127 -12.62 6.50 19.65
N ALA A 128 -12.51 7.81 19.38
CA ALA A 128 -11.42 8.68 19.84
C ALA A 128 -10.01 8.17 19.50
N LYS A 129 -9.87 7.45 18.37
CA LYS A 129 -8.59 6.88 17.89
C LYS A 129 -7.86 7.76 16.87
N HIS A 130 -8.43 8.89 16.49
CA HIS A 130 -7.85 9.78 15.47
C HIS A 130 -6.91 10.80 16.11
N ILE A 131 -5.86 11.18 15.38
CA ILE A 131 -4.98 12.30 15.72
C ILE A 131 -5.26 13.42 14.72
N GLY A 132 -5.52 14.63 15.22
CA GLY A 132 -5.80 15.79 14.39
C GLY A 132 -7.28 15.90 13.99
N LYS A 133 -7.58 16.04 12.69
CA LYS A 133 -8.95 16.30 12.19
C LYS A 133 -9.49 15.20 11.29
N ILE A 134 -10.79 14.92 11.42
CA ILE A 134 -11.53 14.11 10.44
C ILE A 134 -12.18 15.08 9.45
N VAL A 135 -11.92 14.88 8.15
CA VAL A 135 -12.38 15.77 7.08
C VAL A 135 -13.27 14.98 6.13
N ILE A 136 -14.50 15.47 5.91
CA ILE A 136 -15.38 14.91 4.89
C ILE A 136 -15.14 15.65 3.57
N THR A 137 -14.79 14.91 2.52
CA THR A 137 -14.57 15.46 1.18
C THR A 137 -15.82 15.26 0.33
N GLN A 138 -16.33 16.34 -0.25
CA GLN A 138 -17.32 16.24 -1.33
C GLN A 138 -16.64 15.65 -2.57
N PRO A 139 -17.30 14.78 -3.34
CA PRO A 139 -16.85 14.50 -4.70
C PRO A 139 -16.79 15.84 -5.43
N ALA A 140 -15.65 16.13 -6.07
CA ALA A 140 -15.57 17.29 -6.94
C ALA A 140 -16.73 17.21 -7.95
N PRO A 141 -17.44 18.31 -8.23
CA PRO A 141 -18.45 18.30 -9.29
C PRO A 141 -17.81 17.71 -10.54
N GLU A 142 -18.49 16.76 -11.20
CA GLU A 142 -18.03 16.12 -12.44
C GLU A 142 -17.84 17.19 -13.53
N GLN A 143 -16.69 17.86 -13.52
CA GLN A 143 -16.21 18.57 -14.68
C GLN A 143 -15.81 17.48 -15.68
N ALA A 144 -16.33 17.58 -16.89
CA ALA A 144 -15.88 16.75 -17.99
C ALA A 144 -14.35 16.91 -18.09
N VAL A 145 -13.62 15.84 -17.80
CA VAL A 145 -12.15 15.83 -17.91
C VAL A 145 -11.73 16.17 -19.34
N ILE A 146 -12.59 15.83 -20.31
CA ILE A 146 -12.41 16.12 -21.72
C ILE A 146 -13.31 17.28 -22.12
N ARG A 147 -12.69 18.41 -22.43
CA ARG A 147 -13.30 19.61 -23.00
C ARG A 147 -13.19 19.63 -24.53
N ALA A 148 -14.22 20.18 -25.18
CA ALA A 148 -14.25 20.34 -26.64
C ALA A 148 -13.30 21.44 -27.15
N ASP A 149 -12.93 22.40 -26.30
CA ASP A 149 -12.00 23.50 -26.56
C ASP A 149 -10.56 23.19 -26.12
N GLY A 150 -10.26 21.93 -25.81
CA GLY A 150 -8.93 21.47 -25.40
C GLY A 150 -8.27 20.61 -26.48
N THR A 151 -6.94 20.73 -26.59
CA THR A 151 -6.09 19.86 -27.41
C THR A 151 -5.51 18.73 -26.57
N TYR A 152 -5.55 17.50 -27.08
CA TYR A 152 -5.03 16.31 -26.42
C TYR A 152 -3.85 15.72 -27.17
N LEU A 153 -2.70 15.66 -26.51
CA LEU A 153 -1.44 15.21 -27.10
C LEU A 153 -1.12 13.80 -26.63
N ILE A 154 -0.86 12.89 -27.59
CA ILE A 154 -0.55 11.48 -27.31
C ILE A 154 0.79 11.14 -27.97
N THR A 155 1.81 10.87 -27.15
CA THR A 155 3.08 10.33 -27.67
C THR A 155 2.99 8.82 -27.81
N GLY A 156 3.58 8.25 -28.87
CA GLY A 156 3.26 6.89 -29.26
C GLY A 156 1.82 6.79 -29.78
N GLY A 157 1.25 7.91 -30.26
CA GLY A 157 -0.16 8.03 -30.63
C GLY A 157 -0.58 7.19 -31.83
N LEU A 158 0.39 6.77 -32.67
CA LEU A 158 0.17 5.84 -33.78
C LEU A 158 0.39 4.37 -33.41
N GLY A 159 0.80 4.10 -32.16
CA GLY A 159 0.89 2.76 -31.61
C GLY A 159 -0.46 2.29 -31.06
N GLY A 160 -0.63 0.98 -30.89
CA GLY A 160 -1.94 0.42 -30.54
C GLY A 160 -2.58 0.99 -29.26
N LEU A 161 -1.82 1.16 -28.17
CA LEU A 161 -2.36 1.77 -26.94
C LEU A 161 -2.67 3.26 -27.13
N GLY A 162 -1.84 3.98 -27.90
CA GLY A 162 -2.07 5.39 -28.22
C GLY A 162 -3.35 5.59 -29.02
N LEU A 163 -3.63 4.72 -30.00
CA LEU A 163 -4.86 4.75 -30.79
C LEU A 163 -6.10 4.40 -29.97
N LEU A 164 -6.00 3.42 -29.06
CA LEU A 164 -7.11 3.12 -28.14
C LEU A 164 -7.48 4.31 -27.25
N VAL A 165 -6.47 5.00 -26.72
CA VAL A 165 -6.69 6.21 -25.92
C VAL A 165 -7.23 7.35 -26.76
N ALA A 166 -6.72 7.53 -27.99
CA ALA A 166 -7.24 8.53 -28.92
C ALA A 166 -8.72 8.31 -29.24
N GLU A 167 -9.11 7.06 -29.55
CA GLU A 167 -10.50 6.68 -29.77
C GLU A 167 -11.37 6.99 -28.56
N TRP A 168 -10.91 6.66 -27.36
CA TRP A 168 -11.63 6.98 -26.13
C TRP A 168 -11.78 8.50 -25.96
N LEU A 169 -10.72 9.30 -26.18
CA LEU A 169 -10.79 10.76 -26.10
C LEU A 169 -11.84 11.34 -27.07
N VAL A 170 -11.89 10.83 -28.30
CA VAL A 170 -12.90 11.17 -29.30
C VAL A 170 -14.31 10.89 -28.78
N GLN A 171 -14.53 9.70 -28.23
CA GLN A 171 -15.82 9.29 -27.67
C GLN A 171 -16.24 10.15 -26.48
N GLN A 172 -15.28 10.65 -25.70
CA GLN A 172 -15.51 11.59 -24.59
C GLN A 172 -15.70 13.06 -25.04
N GLY A 173 -15.63 13.35 -26.35
CA GLY A 173 -15.94 14.67 -26.90
C GLY A 173 -14.73 15.53 -27.28
N ALA A 174 -13.51 14.95 -27.30
CA ALA A 174 -12.34 15.66 -27.81
C ALA A 174 -12.53 16.06 -29.28
N LYS A 175 -12.14 17.29 -29.63
CA LYS A 175 -12.20 17.82 -31.00
C LYS A 175 -10.83 18.01 -31.65
N TYR A 176 -9.78 18.06 -30.85
CA TYR A 176 -8.41 18.35 -31.30
C TYR A 176 -7.44 17.30 -30.73
N LEU A 177 -6.83 16.52 -31.61
CA LEU A 177 -5.85 15.48 -31.25
C LEU A 177 -4.50 15.76 -31.90
N VAL A 178 -3.44 15.56 -31.13
CA VAL A 178 -2.05 15.57 -31.63
C VAL A 178 -1.44 14.20 -31.37
N LEU A 179 -1.21 13.43 -32.43
CA LEU A 179 -0.63 12.10 -32.38
C LEU A 179 0.85 12.16 -32.76
N ILE A 180 1.73 11.94 -31.79
CA ILE A 180 3.18 11.97 -32.00
C ILE A 180 3.72 10.55 -32.12
N SER A 181 4.50 10.29 -33.16
CA SER A 181 5.22 9.04 -33.41
C SER A 181 6.54 9.34 -34.11
N ARG A 182 7.47 8.38 -34.16
CA ARG A 182 8.70 8.51 -35.00
C ARG A 182 8.51 7.98 -36.41
N HIS A 183 7.51 7.12 -36.60
CA HIS A 183 7.23 6.43 -37.86
C HIS A 183 5.75 6.52 -38.18
N GLU A 184 5.45 6.53 -39.47
CA GLU A 184 4.08 6.37 -39.96
C GLU A 184 3.53 4.98 -39.58
N SER A 185 2.20 4.86 -39.58
CA SER A 185 1.50 3.62 -39.27
C SER A 185 0.33 3.46 -40.22
N GLU A 186 0.49 2.58 -41.21
CA GLU A 186 -0.59 2.26 -42.15
C GLU A 186 -1.83 1.70 -41.44
N ALA A 187 -1.61 0.97 -40.34
CA ALA A 187 -2.69 0.45 -39.50
C ALA A 187 -3.50 1.54 -38.80
N ALA A 188 -2.91 2.71 -38.53
CA ALA A 188 -3.58 3.84 -37.90
C ALA A 188 -4.39 4.69 -38.91
N THR A 189 -4.00 4.69 -40.18
CA THR A 189 -4.52 5.58 -41.22
C THR A 189 -6.05 5.53 -41.37
N PRO A 190 -6.72 4.37 -41.44
CA PRO A 190 -8.17 4.32 -41.60
C PRO A 190 -8.92 4.97 -40.44
N GLN A 191 -8.44 4.76 -39.21
CA GLN A 191 -9.08 5.30 -38.01
C GLN A 191 -8.89 6.83 -37.92
N ILE A 192 -7.70 7.33 -38.24
CA ILE A 192 -7.42 8.77 -38.29
C ILE A 192 -8.30 9.45 -39.36
N GLN A 193 -8.48 8.82 -40.53
CA GLN A 193 -9.37 9.35 -41.57
C GLN A 193 -10.83 9.37 -41.11
N ALA A 194 -11.29 8.33 -40.41
CA ALA A 194 -12.64 8.30 -39.84
C ALA A 194 -12.88 9.43 -38.83
N TRP A 195 -11.93 9.72 -37.95
CA TRP A 195 -12.03 10.86 -37.02
C TRP A 195 -12.08 12.20 -37.75
N LYS A 196 -11.24 12.40 -38.78
CA LYS A 196 -11.28 13.61 -39.60
C LYS A 196 -12.62 13.79 -40.31
N GLN A 197 -13.20 12.72 -40.84
CA GLN A 197 -14.53 12.74 -41.45
C GLN A 197 -15.65 13.04 -40.43
N ALA A 198 -15.46 12.65 -39.17
CA ALA A 198 -16.35 12.99 -38.05
C ALA A 198 -16.17 14.45 -37.53
N GLY A 199 -15.32 15.26 -38.18
CA GLY A 199 -15.09 16.66 -37.84
C GLY A 199 -14.11 16.87 -36.68
N ILE A 200 -13.21 15.91 -36.45
CA ILE A 200 -12.14 16.00 -35.45
C ILE A 200 -10.86 16.44 -36.15
N GLU A 201 -10.24 17.49 -35.61
CA GLU A 201 -8.95 17.98 -36.08
C GLU A 201 -7.84 17.06 -35.54
N VAL A 202 -7.17 16.33 -36.43
CA VAL A 202 -6.10 15.39 -36.04
C VAL A 202 -4.80 15.79 -36.72
N VAL A 203 -3.83 16.21 -35.90
CA VAL A 203 -2.46 16.51 -36.30
C VAL A 203 -1.59 15.29 -36.00
N THR A 204 -0.93 14.76 -37.02
CA THR A 204 0.05 13.68 -36.89
C THR A 204 1.44 14.26 -37.03
N ALA A 205 2.29 14.12 -36.01
CA ALA A 205 3.66 14.63 -36.00
C ALA A 205 4.66 13.47 -35.95
N LEU A 206 5.54 13.41 -36.95
CA LEU A 206 6.59 12.40 -37.07
C LEU A 206 7.91 12.92 -36.48
N ILE A 207 8.00 12.95 -35.14
CA ILE A 207 9.15 13.51 -34.41
C ILE A 207 9.64 12.56 -33.30
N ASP A 208 10.91 12.70 -32.92
CA ASP A 208 11.44 12.06 -31.70
C ASP A 208 11.26 13.01 -30.51
N ILE A 209 10.42 12.63 -29.55
CA ILE A 209 10.16 13.42 -28.34
C ILE A 209 11.40 13.61 -27.46
N ALA A 210 12.43 12.77 -27.62
CA ALA A 210 13.71 12.96 -26.94
C ALA A 210 14.56 14.07 -27.59
N GLU A 211 14.27 14.50 -28.82
CA GLU A 211 14.87 15.65 -29.47
C GLU A 211 14.13 16.93 -29.09
N GLN A 212 14.70 17.68 -28.14
CA GLN A 212 14.04 18.86 -27.55
C GLN A 212 13.67 19.93 -28.60
N SER A 213 14.52 20.16 -29.61
CA SER A 213 14.28 21.16 -30.65
C SER A 213 13.03 20.85 -31.48
N GLN A 214 12.83 19.59 -31.87
CA GLN A 214 11.65 19.16 -32.62
C GLN A 214 10.37 19.33 -31.79
N LEU A 215 10.44 19.04 -30.49
CA LEU A 215 9.29 19.19 -29.61
C LEU A 215 8.93 20.66 -29.37
N VAL A 216 9.93 21.54 -29.23
CA VAL A 216 9.73 23.00 -29.13
C VAL A 216 9.07 23.56 -30.39
N GLU A 217 9.55 23.17 -31.57
CA GLU A 217 8.99 23.60 -32.86
C GLU A 217 7.53 23.15 -33.02
N LEU A 218 7.22 21.90 -32.63
CA LEU A 218 5.86 21.39 -32.62
C LEU A 218 4.98 22.21 -31.68
N PHE A 219 5.37 22.41 -30.42
CA PHE A 219 4.59 23.17 -29.45
C PHE A 219 4.31 24.61 -29.93
N THR A 220 5.32 25.27 -30.50
CA THR A 220 5.17 26.61 -31.10
C THR A 220 4.14 26.62 -32.22
N THR A 221 4.13 25.60 -33.08
CA THR A 221 3.16 25.46 -34.17
C THR A 221 1.75 25.19 -33.64
N LEU A 222 1.61 24.36 -32.61
CA LEU A 222 0.33 24.01 -32.02
C LEU A 222 -0.32 25.22 -31.33
N GLU A 223 0.47 26.03 -30.61
CA GLU A 223 -0.02 27.25 -29.95
C GLU A 223 -0.59 28.28 -30.93
N GLN A 224 -0.14 28.28 -32.19
CA GLN A 224 -0.63 29.19 -33.23
C GLN A 224 -1.86 28.67 -33.98
N SER A 225 -2.09 27.35 -33.98
CA SER A 225 -3.04 26.69 -34.88
C SER A 225 -4.20 26.00 -34.17
N LEU A 226 -4.03 25.59 -32.91
CA LEU A 226 -5.01 24.83 -32.15
C LEU A 226 -5.36 25.51 -30.81
N PRO A 227 -6.48 25.11 -30.17
CA PRO A 227 -6.76 25.50 -28.80
C PRO A 227 -5.69 25.00 -27.81
N PRO A 228 -5.64 25.55 -26.58
CA PRO A 228 -4.66 25.18 -25.58
C PRO A 228 -4.62 23.67 -25.31
N ILE A 229 -3.42 23.14 -25.08
CA ILE A 229 -3.25 21.74 -24.65
C ILE A 229 -3.84 21.61 -23.25
N ARG A 230 -4.74 20.64 -23.09
CA ARG A 230 -5.42 20.33 -21.82
C ARG A 230 -5.09 18.95 -21.28
N GLY A 231 -4.68 18.02 -22.15
CA GLY A 231 -4.36 16.67 -21.73
C GLY A 231 -3.16 16.10 -22.47
N ILE A 232 -2.33 15.36 -21.75
CA ILE A 232 -1.18 14.64 -22.31
C ILE A 232 -1.25 13.18 -21.91
N VAL A 233 -1.04 12.28 -22.87
CA VAL A 233 -0.84 10.85 -22.62
C VAL A 233 0.48 10.41 -23.22
N HIS A 234 1.42 10.03 -22.34
CA HIS A 234 2.73 9.54 -22.73
C HIS A 234 2.73 8.01 -22.85
N ALA A 235 2.38 7.51 -24.04
CA ALA A 235 2.38 6.09 -24.39
C ALA A 235 3.59 5.65 -25.23
N ALA A 236 4.61 6.51 -25.38
CA ALA A 236 5.80 6.17 -26.16
C ALA A 236 6.70 5.17 -25.40
N GLY A 237 7.17 4.14 -26.10
CA GLY A 237 8.06 3.14 -25.52
C GLY A 237 8.69 2.23 -26.58
N VAL A 238 9.83 1.65 -26.21
CA VAL A 238 10.58 0.64 -26.98
C VAL A 238 10.96 -0.49 -26.03
N LEU A 239 11.10 -1.71 -26.54
CA LEU A 239 11.52 -2.89 -25.77
C LEU A 239 12.81 -3.47 -26.36
N GLU A 240 13.84 -3.61 -25.54
CA GLU A 240 15.14 -4.22 -25.87
C GLU A 240 15.55 -5.17 -24.73
N ASP A 241 14.76 -6.23 -24.56
CA ASP A 241 14.94 -7.17 -23.46
C ASP A 241 16.23 -7.98 -23.64
N ALA A 242 17.00 -8.10 -22.56
CA ALA A 242 18.19 -8.93 -22.48
C ALA A 242 18.49 -9.26 -21.02
N MET A 243 18.97 -10.48 -20.77
CA MET A 243 19.55 -10.83 -19.47
C MET A 243 20.67 -9.84 -19.11
N LEU A 244 20.86 -9.54 -17.82
CA LEU A 244 21.76 -8.48 -17.39
C LEU A 244 23.19 -8.62 -17.97
N GLN A 245 23.69 -9.85 -18.10
CA GLN A 245 25.01 -10.14 -18.69
C GLN A 245 25.09 -9.90 -20.20
N GLN A 246 23.96 -9.91 -20.90
CA GLN A 246 23.82 -9.71 -22.34
C GLN A 246 23.28 -8.32 -22.69
N GLN A 247 23.06 -7.48 -21.68
CA GLN A 247 22.58 -6.12 -21.85
C GLN A 247 23.73 -5.21 -22.27
N THR A 248 23.48 -4.33 -23.23
CA THR A 248 24.47 -3.34 -23.67
C THR A 248 23.96 -1.92 -23.39
N TRP A 249 24.87 -0.95 -23.33
CA TRP A 249 24.49 0.43 -23.09
C TRP A 249 23.59 0.99 -24.20
N GLU A 250 23.82 0.58 -25.45
CA GLU A 250 23.03 1.02 -26.60
C GLU A 250 21.57 0.58 -26.46
N LYS A 251 21.33 -0.69 -26.11
CA LYS A 251 19.99 -1.22 -25.83
C LYS A 251 19.36 -0.57 -24.61
N PHE A 252 20.15 -0.31 -23.56
CA PHE A 252 19.67 0.36 -22.36
C PHE A 252 19.23 1.80 -22.65
N ALA A 253 20.08 2.57 -23.32
CA ALA A 253 19.83 3.95 -23.71
C ALA A 253 18.64 4.06 -24.68
N ALA A 254 18.49 3.12 -25.63
CA ALA A 254 17.36 3.09 -26.55
C ALA A 254 16.01 2.98 -25.83
N VAL A 255 15.92 2.19 -24.75
CA VAL A 255 14.69 2.03 -23.94
C VAL A 255 14.47 3.22 -23.00
N LEU A 256 15.54 3.76 -22.40
CA LEU A 256 15.45 4.95 -21.56
C LEU A 256 14.99 6.18 -22.36
N ARG A 257 15.53 6.37 -23.56
CA ARG A 257 15.39 7.62 -24.33
C ARG A 257 13.95 8.16 -24.43
N PRO A 258 12.94 7.41 -24.90
CA PRO A 258 11.58 7.94 -25.02
C PRO A 258 10.92 8.19 -23.66
N LYS A 259 11.18 7.36 -22.64
CA LYS A 259 10.53 7.43 -21.33
C LYS A 259 11.22 8.38 -20.35
N LEU A 260 12.52 8.61 -20.52
CA LEU A 260 13.31 9.48 -19.66
C LEU A 260 13.47 10.86 -20.27
N LEU A 261 14.20 10.96 -21.38
CA LEU A 261 14.41 12.25 -22.05
C LEU A 261 13.11 12.79 -22.65
N GLY A 262 12.32 11.94 -23.31
CA GLY A 262 11.04 12.34 -23.89
C GLY A 262 10.04 12.87 -22.85
N ALA A 263 9.86 12.15 -21.74
CA ALA A 263 8.98 12.60 -20.66
C ALA A 263 9.53 13.84 -19.94
N TRP A 264 10.85 13.97 -19.79
CA TRP A 264 11.47 15.18 -19.22
C TRP A 264 11.26 16.40 -20.11
N ASN A 265 11.44 16.27 -21.43
CA ASN A 265 11.20 17.35 -22.39
C ASN A 265 9.73 17.80 -22.36
N LEU A 266 8.78 16.84 -22.35
CA LEU A 266 7.37 17.15 -22.15
C LEU A 266 7.13 17.88 -20.83
N HIS A 267 7.77 17.45 -19.75
CA HIS A 267 7.62 18.11 -18.46
C HIS A 267 8.08 19.57 -18.53
N GLN A 268 9.26 19.85 -19.09
CA GLN A 268 9.81 21.20 -19.22
C GLN A 268 8.88 22.12 -20.02
N LEU A 269 8.30 21.64 -21.12
CA LEU A 269 7.43 22.44 -21.99
C LEU A 269 6.01 22.65 -21.43
N THR A 270 5.63 21.92 -20.38
CA THR A 270 4.24 21.89 -19.88
C THR A 270 4.12 22.40 -18.44
N GLN A 271 5.19 22.96 -17.86
CA GLN A 271 5.16 23.47 -16.49
C GLN A 271 4.21 24.67 -16.33
N THR A 272 4.10 25.50 -17.37
CA THR A 272 3.27 26.71 -17.37
C THR A 272 1.90 26.49 -18.01
N GLN A 273 1.66 25.31 -18.59
CA GLN A 273 0.39 24.98 -19.22
C GLN A 273 -0.63 24.55 -18.17
N SER A 274 -1.86 25.06 -18.30
CA SER A 274 -2.99 24.67 -17.44
C SER A 274 -3.61 23.38 -17.96
N LEU A 275 -2.87 22.28 -17.79
CA LEU A 275 -3.34 20.93 -18.09
C LEU A 275 -4.44 20.53 -17.11
N ASP A 276 -5.48 19.88 -17.62
CA ASP A 276 -6.49 19.19 -16.81
C ASP A 276 -5.95 17.80 -16.38
N PHE A 277 -5.11 17.16 -17.21
CA PHE A 277 -4.41 15.93 -16.84
C PHE A 277 -3.09 15.71 -17.60
N SER A 278 -2.22 14.89 -17.02
CA SER A 278 -1.07 14.29 -17.70
C SER A 278 -0.97 12.82 -17.26
N VAL A 279 -0.94 11.88 -18.19
CA VAL A 279 -0.85 10.44 -17.87
C VAL A 279 0.42 9.86 -18.46
N LEU A 280 1.20 9.16 -17.63
CA LEU A 280 2.41 8.45 -18.02
C LEU A 280 2.10 6.94 -18.04
N PHE A 281 2.27 6.30 -19.20
CA PHE A 281 2.10 4.84 -19.29
C PHE A 281 3.40 4.17 -18.85
N SER A 282 3.39 3.75 -17.60
CA SER A 282 4.42 2.93 -16.98
C SER A 282 4.09 1.44 -17.14
N SER A 283 4.82 0.57 -16.45
CA SER A 283 4.64 -0.88 -16.52
C SER A 283 4.58 -1.49 -15.13
N ALA A 284 3.78 -2.55 -14.98
CA ALA A 284 3.73 -3.40 -13.78
C ALA A 284 5.10 -3.95 -13.40
N THR A 285 6.01 -4.11 -14.36
CA THR A 285 7.37 -4.61 -14.11
C THR A 285 8.20 -3.64 -13.29
N ALA A 286 7.87 -2.35 -13.25
CA ALA A 286 8.48 -1.39 -12.34
C ALA A 286 8.15 -1.67 -10.86
N LEU A 287 7.02 -2.33 -10.60
CA LEU A 287 6.58 -2.74 -9.26
C LEU A 287 7.10 -4.13 -8.90
N LEU A 288 6.98 -5.06 -9.84
CA LEU A 288 7.22 -6.49 -9.61
C LEU A 288 8.65 -6.94 -9.90
N GLY A 289 9.37 -6.17 -10.72
CA GLY A 289 10.54 -6.65 -11.44
C GLY A 289 10.15 -7.66 -12.54
N SER A 290 11.02 -7.79 -13.53
CA SER A 290 10.89 -8.81 -14.58
C SER A 290 12.29 -9.22 -15.06
N PRO A 291 12.66 -10.51 -15.00
CA PRO A 291 13.94 -10.99 -15.50
C PRO A 291 14.14 -10.61 -16.98
N GLY A 292 15.32 -10.10 -17.31
CA GLY A 292 15.65 -9.66 -18.67
C GLY A 292 15.17 -8.26 -19.06
N GLN A 293 14.49 -7.53 -18.16
CA GLN A 293 13.90 -6.23 -18.44
C GLN A 293 14.49 -5.09 -17.59
N SER A 294 15.77 -5.17 -17.20
CA SER A 294 16.40 -4.18 -16.32
C SER A 294 16.33 -2.74 -16.86
N ASN A 295 16.54 -2.56 -18.16
CA ASN A 295 16.40 -1.28 -18.87
C ASN A 295 14.95 -0.76 -18.87
N HIS A 296 13.98 -1.64 -19.11
CA HIS A 296 12.57 -1.29 -19.13
C HIS A 296 12.05 -0.95 -17.72
N VAL A 297 12.44 -1.71 -16.70
CA VAL A 297 12.13 -1.41 -15.30
C VAL A 297 12.67 -0.03 -14.93
N ALA A 298 13.96 0.25 -15.21
CA ALA A 298 14.56 1.55 -14.93
C ALA A 298 13.83 2.72 -15.63
N ALA A 299 13.48 2.54 -16.91
CA ALA A 299 12.75 3.55 -17.68
C ALA A 299 11.36 3.87 -17.10
N ASN A 300 10.64 2.85 -16.66
CA ASN A 300 9.30 3.00 -16.08
C ASN A 300 9.34 3.55 -14.65
N THR A 301 10.32 3.14 -13.83
CA THR A 301 10.53 3.74 -12.50
C THR A 301 10.84 5.23 -12.58
N PHE A 302 11.55 5.69 -13.62
CA PHE A 302 11.71 7.12 -13.86
C PHE A 302 10.36 7.82 -14.11
N LEU A 303 9.48 7.26 -14.94
CA LEU A 303 8.14 7.82 -15.18
C LEU A 303 7.33 7.89 -13.89
N ASP A 304 7.36 6.82 -13.09
CA ASP A 304 6.67 6.77 -11.79
C ASP A 304 7.17 7.91 -10.88
N THR A 305 8.49 8.07 -10.79
CA THR A 305 9.12 9.12 -9.99
C THR A 305 8.82 10.52 -10.54
N LEU A 306 8.78 10.69 -11.86
CA LEU A 306 8.42 11.96 -12.50
C LEU A 306 6.98 12.37 -12.18
N ALA A 307 6.05 11.41 -12.09
CA ALA A 307 4.68 11.71 -11.66
C ALA A 307 4.63 12.28 -10.25
N HIS A 308 5.34 11.66 -9.30
CA HIS A 308 5.48 12.17 -7.92
C HIS A 308 6.17 13.54 -7.88
N TYR A 309 7.24 13.73 -8.67
CA TYR A 309 7.91 15.03 -8.77
C TYR A 309 6.98 16.15 -9.27
N ARG A 310 6.20 15.87 -10.32
CA ARG A 310 5.20 16.83 -10.84
C ARG A 310 4.09 17.12 -9.84
N GLN A 311 3.67 16.11 -9.07
CA GLN A 311 2.68 16.29 -8.00
C GLN A 311 3.19 17.22 -6.88
N LEU A 312 4.48 17.14 -6.50
CA LEU A 312 5.11 18.09 -5.56
C LEU A 312 5.12 19.54 -6.08
N LEU A 313 5.11 19.72 -7.40
CA LEU A 313 5.02 21.03 -8.06
C LEU A 313 3.56 21.47 -8.30
N ASN A 314 2.57 20.72 -7.79
CA ASN A 314 1.14 20.92 -8.05
C ASN A 314 0.75 20.83 -9.53
N LEU A 315 1.51 20.08 -10.32
CA LEU A 315 1.19 19.80 -11.72
C LEU A 315 0.46 18.45 -11.81
N PRO A 316 -0.73 18.37 -12.44
CA PRO A 316 -1.51 17.14 -12.45
C PRO A 316 -0.76 16.07 -13.24
N THR A 317 -0.47 14.93 -12.61
CA THR A 317 0.17 13.79 -13.28
C THR A 317 -0.19 12.47 -12.61
N LEU A 318 -0.56 11.51 -13.44
CA LEU A 318 -0.87 10.13 -13.07
C LEU A 318 0.11 9.19 -13.80
N SER A 319 0.82 8.34 -13.06
CA SER A 319 1.52 7.19 -13.63
C SER A 319 0.64 5.94 -13.52
N ILE A 320 0.46 5.23 -14.63
CA ILE A 320 -0.26 3.95 -14.63
C ILE A 320 0.71 2.82 -14.95
N ASN A 321 0.98 1.95 -13.97
CA ASN A 321 1.80 0.76 -14.13
C ASN A 321 0.94 -0.35 -14.77
N TRP A 322 0.86 -0.36 -16.09
CA TRP A 322 0.03 -1.32 -16.82
C TRP A 322 0.60 -2.75 -16.74
N GLY A 323 -0.30 -3.71 -16.49
CA GLY A 323 -0.08 -5.12 -16.75
C GLY A 323 -0.07 -5.43 -18.25
N ILE A 324 -0.25 -6.70 -18.57
CA ILE A 324 0.00 -7.21 -19.91
C ILE A 324 -1.28 -7.12 -20.72
N TRP A 325 -1.26 -6.51 -21.90
CA TRP A 325 -2.44 -6.36 -22.74
C TRP A 325 -2.59 -7.55 -23.71
N SER A 326 -3.81 -8.09 -23.87
CA SER A 326 -4.07 -9.31 -24.64
C SER A 326 -3.90 -9.15 -26.16
N GLU A 327 -4.16 -7.95 -26.68
CA GLU A 327 -4.40 -7.72 -28.12
C GLU A 327 -3.63 -6.52 -28.68
N VAL A 328 -2.88 -5.79 -27.85
CA VAL A 328 -2.33 -4.48 -28.21
C VAL A 328 -0.91 -4.29 -27.70
N GLY A 329 -0.01 -3.90 -28.60
CA GLY A 329 1.38 -3.57 -28.31
C GLY A 329 2.37 -4.72 -28.54
N THR A 330 3.66 -4.40 -28.52
CA THR A 330 4.77 -5.33 -28.75
C THR A 330 4.90 -6.42 -27.68
N ALA A 331 4.30 -6.22 -26.50
CA ALA A 331 4.28 -7.18 -25.39
C ALA A 331 3.35 -8.39 -25.66
N ALA A 332 2.26 -8.21 -26.42
CA ALA A 332 1.31 -9.28 -26.73
C ALA A 332 1.95 -10.44 -27.52
N VAL A 333 2.98 -10.15 -28.34
CA VAL A 333 3.66 -11.12 -29.19
C VAL A 333 4.68 -11.98 -28.42
N ARG A 334 5.27 -11.47 -27.33
CA ARG A 334 6.33 -12.15 -26.54
C ARG A 334 5.84 -12.82 -25.26
N TYR A 335 4.59 -12.59 -24.84
CA TYR A 335 4.01 -13.12 -23.60
C TYR A 335 3.79 -14.65 -23.60
N ALA A 336 3.95 -15.33 -24.75
CA ALA A 336 3.78 -16.77 -24.83
C ALA A 336 4.82 -17.57 -24.00
N GLU A 337 5.97 -16.98 -23.62
CA GLU A 337 7.11 -17.75 -23.10
C GLU A 337 7.35 -17.64 -21.58
N THR A 338 6.78 -16.65 -20.87
CA THR A 338 7.03 -16.45 -19.42
C THR A 338 5.76 -16.05 -18.65
N ARG A 339 4.87 -17.01 -18.44
CA ARG A 339 3.69 -16.84 -17.58
C ARG A 339 4.13 -16.79 -16.11
N LEU A 340 4.16 -15.60 -15.50
CA LEU A 340 4.03 -15.49 -14.05
C LEU A 340 2.67 -16.07 -13.68
N LYS A 341 2.64 -17.16 -12.89
CA LYS A 341 1.36 -17.81 -12.53
C LYS A 341 0.50 -16.81 -11.75
N GLY A 342 -0.80 -16.79 -12.01
CA GLY A 342 -1.74 -15.86 -11.39
C GLY A 342 -1.72 -14.41 -11.90
N VAL A 343 -0.92 -14.06 -12.92
CA VAL A 343 -1.05 -12.77 -13.63
C VAL A 343 -1.79 -13.00 -14.95
N GLU A 344 -2.90 -12.30 -15.14
CA GLU A 344 -3.75 -12.41 -16.34
C GLU A 344 -3.57 -11.19 -17.26
N THR A 345 -4.09 -11.29 -18.49
CA THR A 345 -4.02 -10.20 -19.49
C THR A 345 -5.19 -9.24 -19.37
N ILE A 346 -4.95 -7.98 -19.72
CA ILE A 346 -5.90 -6.87 -19.78
C ILE A 346 -6.45 -6.81 -21.21
N SER A 347 -7.77 -6.94 -21.37
CA SER A 347 -8.40 -6.64 -22.65
C SER A 347 -8.43 -5.14 -22.95
N PRO A 348 -8.50 -4.71 -24.22
CA PRO A 348 -8.64 -3.30 -24.57
C PRO A 348 -9.77 -2.57 -23.82
N SER A 349 -10.93 -3.22 -23.70
CA SER A 349 -12.09 -2.68 -22.99
C SER A 349 -11.84 -2.51 -21.49
N GLN A 350 -11.23 -3.50 -20.83
CA GLN A 350 -10.85 -3.41 -19.41
C GLN A 350 -9.84 -2.30 -19.17
N GLY A 351 -8.84 -2.19 -20.05
CA GLY A 351 -7.81 -1.16 -19.95
C GLY A 351 -8.38 0.25 -20.09
N ILE A 352 -9.29 0.49 -21.04
CA ILE A 352 -9.96 1.79 -21.19
C ILE A 352 -10.89 2.11 -20.01
N GLN A 353 -11.64 1.13 -19.50
CA GLN A 353 -12.45 1.32 -18.29
C GLN A 353 -11.58 1.71 -17.08
N ALA A 354 -10.43 1.05 -16.91
CA ALA A 354 -9.48 1.39 -15.86
C ALA A 354 -8.87 2.78 -16.08
N PHE A 355 -8.48 3.12 -17.30
CA PHE A 355 -7.95 4.44 -17.65
C PHE A 355 -8.96 5.55 -17.29
N GLU A 356 -10.22 5.39 -17.68
CA GLU A 356 -11.30 6.32 -17.40
C GLU A 356 -11.52 6.51 -15.88
N ALA A 357 -11.57 5.41 -15.12
CA ALA A 357 -11.74 5.48 -13.68
C ALA A 357 -10.55 6.16 -12.99
N LEU A 358 -9.33 5.88 -13.44
CA LEU A 358 -8.11 6.43 -12.87
C LEU A 358 -7.91 7.91 -13.22
N LEU A 359 -8.36 8.35 -14.38
CA LEU A 359 -8.26 9.75 -14.78
C LEU A 359 -9.05 10.69 -13.85
N ARG A 360 -10.10 10.17 -13.18
CA ARG A 360 -10.91 10.89 -12.18
C ARG A 360 -10.40 10.71 -10.75
N SER A 361 -9.35 9.94 -10.55
CA SER A 361 -8.79 9.62 -9.24
C SER A 361 -7.78 10.67 -8.77
N PRO A 362 -7.69 10.97 -7.47
CA PRO A 362 -6.62 11.83 -6.92
C PRO A 362 -5.27 11.12 -6.81
N LEU A 363 -5.16 9.86 -7.23
CA LEU A 363 -3.95 9.05 -7.07
C LEU A 363 -2.86 9.48 -8.08
N THR A 364 -1.61 9.53 -7.61
CA THR A 364 -0.44 9.88 -8.45
C THR A 364 0.13 8.69 -9.20
N GLN A 365 0.00 7.47 -8.65
CA GLN A 365 0.53 6.26 -9.24
C GLN A 365 -0.37 5.07 -8.91
N VAL A 366 -0.73 4.27 -9.93
CA VAL A 366 -1.55 3.05 -9.74
C VAL A 366 -1.08 1.92 -10.66
N GLY A 367 -0.96 0.72 -10.09
CA GLY A 367 -0.78 -0.52 -10.86
C GLY A 367 -2.11 -1.15 -11.26
N VAL A 368 -2.24 -1.48 -12.55
CA VAL A 368 -3.44 -2.12 -13.10
C VAL A 368 -3.04 -3.47 -13.66
N MET A 369 -3.45 -4.54 -12.98
CA MET A 369 -3.15 -5.91 -13.39
C MET A 369 -4.25 -6.86 -12.88
N PRO A 370 -4.90 -7.64 -13.77
CA PRO A 370 -5.81 -8.68 -13.36
C PRO A 370 -4.99 -9.81 -12.71
N MET A 371 -5.35 -10.17 -11.47
CA MET A 371 -4.54 -11.05 -10.64
C MET A 371 -5.37 -12.10 -9.90
N ARG A 372 -4.88 -13.34 -9.97
CA ARG A 372 -5.25 -14.43 -9.08
C ARG A 372 -4.26 -14.50 -7.93
N TRP A 373 -4.52 -13.69 -6.91
CA TRP A 373 -3.62 -13.53 -5.77
C TRP A 373 -3.18 -14.84 -5.12
N THR A 374 -4.08 -15.83 -5.02
CA THR A 374 -3.77 -17.14 -4.45
C THR A 374 -2.68 -17.88 -5.24
N GLU A 375 -2.81 -17.94 -6.57
CA GLU A 375 -1.81 -18.57 -7.44
C GLU A 375 -0.49 -17.76 -7.46
N PHE A 376 -0.60 -16.43 -7.40
CA PHE A 376 0.56 -15.54 -7.39
C PHE A 376 1.38 -15.70 -6.11
N LEU A 377 0.74 -15.67 -4.94
CA LEU A 377 1.42 -15.75 -3.64
C LEU A 377 1.99 -17.13 -3.32
N GLN A 378 1.37 -18.21 -3.86
CA GLN A 378 1.87 -19.58 -3.70
C GLN A 378 3.25 -19.82 -4.37
N GLN A 379 3.73 -18.90 -5.20
CA GLN A 379 5.05 -18.98 -5.83
C GLN A 379 6.21 -18.64 -4.87
N GLY A 380 5.94 -18.34 -3.60
CA GLY A 380 6.98 -18.05 -2.62
C GLY A 380 7.70 -16.72 -2.85
N ILE A 381 7.09 -15.80 -3.62
CA ILE A 381 7.60 -14.45 -3.85
C ILE A 381 7.72 -13.77 -2.48
N ALA A 382 8.94 -13.41 -2.06
CA ALA A 382 9.24 -12.86 -0.73
C ALA A 382 9.51 -11.34 -0.76
N SER A 383 8.63 -10.56 -1.40
CA SER A 383 8.75 -9.09 -1.40
C SER A 383 7.97 -8.44 -0.24
N PRO A 384 8.58 -7.51 0.54
CA PRO A 384 7.89 -6.68 1.52
C PRO A 384 6.72 -5.89 0.92
N PHE A 385 6.77 -5.61 -0.39
CA PHE A 385 5.69 -4.95 -1.13
C PHE A 385 4.34 -5.67 -0.99
N PHE A 386 4.34 -6.99 -0.76
CA PHE A 386 3.14 -7.81 -0.61
C PHE A 386 2.80 -8.18 0.85
N ALA A 387 3.43 -7.54 1.85
CA ALA A 387 3.26 -7.94 3.24
C ALA A 387 1.79 -7.91 3.70
N GLU A 388 1.06 -6.84 3.38
CA GLU A 388 -0.35 -6.68 3.78
C GLU A 388 -1.29 -7.68 3.10
N LEU A 389 -1.01 -8.05 1.84
CA LEU A 389 -1.78 -9.04 1.10
C LEU A 389 -1.60 -10.47 1.61
N ARG A 390 -0.48 -10.76 2.29
CA ARG A 390 -0.29 -12.08 2.95
C ARG A 390 -1.04 -12.17 4.28
N LEU A 391 -1.12 -11.06 5.02
CA LEU A 391 -1.86 -11.01 6.28
C LEU A 391 -3.34 -11.29 6.06
N THR A 392 -3.91 -10.84 4.94
CA THR A 392 -5.33 -11.08 4.60
C THR A 392 -5.61 -12.48 4.07
N GLN A 393 -4.61 -13.19 3.52
CA GLN A 393 -4.74 -14.59 3.06
C GLN A 393 -4.33 -15.64 4.09
N SER A 394 -4.00 -15.23 5.31
CA SER A 394 -3.67 -16.11 6.43
C SER A 394 -4.93 -16.79 7.01
N ALA A 395 -5.61 -17.61 6.20
CA ALA A 395 -6.40 -18.73 6.73
C ALA A 395 -5.43 -19.77 7.31
N PRO A 396 -5.78 -20.52 8.36
CA PRO A 396 -4.81 -21.33 9.12
C PRO A 396 -4.14 -22.35 8.20
N ALA A 397 -2.84 -22.15 7.98
CA ALA A 397 -2.02 -23.02 7.18
C ALA A 397 -1.96 -24.42 7.81
N LYS A 398 -2.07 -25.46 6.97
CA LYS A 398 -1.98 -26.89 7.32
C LYS A 398 -0.66 -27.29 8.03
N THR A 399 0.30 -26.38 8.15
CA THR A 399 1.60 -26.54 8.81
C THR A 399 1.51 -26.96 10.28
N SER A 400 0.39 -26.70 10.97
CA SER A 400 0.24 -27.12 12.38
C SER A 400 -0.07 -28.61 12.57
N ASN A 401 -0.59 -29.34 11.57
CA ASN A 401 -1.12 -30.69 11.80
C ASN A 401 -0.03 -31.79 11.73
N LEU A 402 0.90 -31.73 10.76
CA LEU A 402 1.92 -32.77 10.61
C LEU A 402 2.94 -32.77 11.75
N LEU A 403 3.48 -31.61 12.15
CA LEU A 403 4.41 -31.51 13.27
C LEU A 403 3.77 -31.93 14.60
N GLN A 404 2.48 -31.64 14.79
CA GLN A 404 1.74 -32.07 15.97
C GLN A 404 1.51 -33.58 15.96
N GLN A 405 1.12 -34.17 14.83
CA GLN A 405 1.00 -35.62 14.65
C GLN A 405 2.33 -36.35 14.89
N LEU A 406 3.43 -35.82 14.35
CA LEU A 406 4.77 -36.39 14.54
C LEU A 406 5.23 -36.32 16.00
N ARG A 407 4.87 -35.28 16.76
CA ARG A 407 5.19 -35.17 18.20
C ARG A 407 4.49 -36.25 19.02
N PHE A 408 3.22 -36.55 18.74
CA PHE A 408 2.41 -37.52 19.51
C PHE A 408 2.45 -38.97 18.98
N ALA A 409 2.94 -39.21 17.77
CA ALA A 409 3.06 -40.55 17.18
C ALA A 409 4.13 -41.42 17.86
N SER A 410 3.94 -42.75 17.84
CA SER A 410 4.98 -43.71 18.24
C SER A 410 6.16 -43.71 17.25
N GLU A 411 7.31 -44.29 17.63
CA GLU A 411 8.50 -44.31 16.77
C GLU A 411 8.26 -44.99 15.41
N SER A 412 7.51 -46.10 15.40
CA SER A 412 7.11 -46.78 14.17
C SER A 412 6.12 -45.96 13.33
N GLN A 413 5.19 -45.24 13.97
CA GLN A 413 4.22 -44.38 13.30
C GLN A 413 4.86 -43.10 12.73
N ARG A 414 5.84 -42.51 13.42
CA ARG A 414 6.59 -41.32 12.96
C ARG A 414 7.33 -41.61 11.66
N ARG A 415 7.98 -42.77 11.59
CA ARG A 415 8.69 -43.22 10.39
C ARG A 415 7.73 -43.33 9.21
N LEU A 416 6.57 -43.96 9.40
CA LEU A 416 5.55 -44.11 8.36
C LEU A 416 4.97 -42.77 7.91
N LEU A 417 4.66 -41.87 8.84
CA LEU A 417 4.15 -40.53 8.53
C LEU A 417 5.17 -39.68 7.75
N LEU A 418 6.45 -39.75 8.13
CA LEU A 418 7.52 -39.04 7.41
C LEU A 418 7.79 -39.65 6.02
N GLN A 419 7.69 -40.97 5.89
CA GLN A 419 7.81 -41.65 4.59
C GLN A 419 6.68 -41.22 3.64
N ASP A 420 5.42 -41.28 4.10
CA ASP A 420 4.26 -40.87 3.32
C ASP A 420 4.34 -39.40 2.89
N TYR A 421 4.72 -38.53 3.84
CA TYR A 421 4.96 -37.12 3.58
C TYR A 421 6.06 -36.89 2.54
N LEU A 422 7.22 -37.55 2.68
CA LEU A 422 8.33 -37.40 1.74
C LEU A 422 8.00 -37.94 0.35
N CYS A 423 7.30 -39.07 0.25
CA CYS A 423 6.81 -39.58 -1.03
C CYS A 423 5.87 -38.59 -1.69
N GLY A 424 4.97 -37.95 -0.93
CA GLY A 424 4.11 -36.88 -1.43
C GLY A 424 4.89 -35.67 -1.95
N GLN A 425 5.93 -35.22 -1.24
CA GLN A 425 6.76 -34.08 -1.66
C GLN A 425 7.57 -34.40 -2.92
N ILE A 426 8.19 -35.59 -2.97
CA ILE A 426 8.98 -36.04 -4.13
C ILE A 426 8.09 -36.22 -5.35
N ALA A 427 6.90 -36.81 -5.18
CA ALA A 427 5.91 -36.95 -6.24
C ALA A 427 5.49 -35.59 -6.82
N GLN A 428 5.29 -34.57 -5.98
CA GLN A 428 4.95 -33.22 -6.43
C GLN A 428 6.10 -32.50 -7.14
N VAL A 429 7.36 -32.78 -6.76
CA VAL A 429 8.54 -32.17 -7.41
C VAL A 429 8.84 -32.83 -8.75
N LEU A 430 8.67 -34.15 -8.85
CA LEU A 430 9.00 -34.93 -10.06
C LEU A 430 7.80 -35.21 -10.98
N GLY A 431 6.58 -34.86 -10.56
CA GLY A 431 5.36 -35.05 -11.36
C GLY A 431 4.81 -36.49 -11.36
N PHE A 432 5.14 -37.29 -10.34
CA PHE A 432 4.64 -38.67 -10.16
C PHE A 432 3.42 -38.74 -9.23
N GLN A 433 2.79 -39.91 -9.13
CA GLN A 433 1.92 -40.21 -7.99
C GLN A 433 2.73 -40.72 -6.81
N ALA A 434 2.33 -40.38 -5.57
CA ALA A 434 3.07 -40.75 -4.36
C ALA A 434 3.27 -42.27 -4.19
N ALA A 435 2.36 -43.09 -4.72
CA ALA A 435 2.45 -44.56 -4.71
C ALA A 435 3.51 -45.12 -5.67
N GLU A 436 4.02 -44.31 -6.60
CA GLU A 436 5.01 -44.70 -7.61
C GLU A 436 6.46 -44.42 -7.15
N VAL A 437 6.64 -43.77 -6.01
CA VAL A 437 7.97 -43.42 -5.47
C VAL A 437 8.57 -44.61 -4.72
N ASP A 438 9.64 -45.18 -5.27
CA ASP A 438 10.40 -46.24 -4.61
C ASP A 438 11.24 -45.68 -3.44
N LEU A 439 11.07 -46.26 -2.26
CA LEU A 439 11.70 -45.83 -1.01
C LEU A 439 13.22 -46.07 -0.96
N GLN A 440 13.74 -46.97 -1.80
CA GLN A 440 15.16 -47.35 -1.84
C GLN A 440 15.89 -46.81 -3.07
N LYS A 441 15.16 -46.36 -4.08
CA LYS A 441 15.77 -45.82 -5.31
C LYS A 441 16.37 -44.43 -5.06
N GLY A 442 17.52 -44.18 -5.69
CA GLY A 442 18.20 -42.90 -5.62
C GLY A 442 17.35 -41.78 -6.21
N PHE A 443 17.33 -40.59 -5.60
CA PHE A 443 16.57 -39.44 -6.10
C PHE A 443 17.01 -39.05 -7.53
N PHE A 444 18.32 -39.14 -7.84
CA PHE A 444 18.85 -38.88 -9.18
C PHE A 444 18.40 -39.95 -10.20
N ASP A 445 18.27 -41.21 -9.78
CA ASP A 445 17.74 -42.29 -10.62
C ASP A 445 16.21 -42.18 -10.84
N LEU A 446 15.53 -41.37 -10.03
CA LEU A 446 14.13 -40.97 -10.18
C LEU A 446 13.96 -39.71 -11.06
N GLY A 447 15.06 -39.11 -11.53
CA GLY A 447 15.03 -37.91 -12.38
C GLY A 447 15.17 -36.59 -11.63
N MET A 448 15.57 -36.61 -10.36
CA MET A 448 15.91 -35.40 -9.62
C MET A 448 17.23 -34.79 -10.13
N ASP A 449 17.24 -33.48 -10.32
CA ASP A 449 18.37 -32.66 -10.73
C ASP A 449 18.74 -31.61 -9.65
N SER A 450 19.70 -30.74 -9.95
CA SER A 450 20.16 -29.71 -9.00
C SER A 450 19.10 -28.67 -8.64
N LEU A 451 18.14 -28.39 -9.53
CA LEU A 451 17.09 -27.39 -9.29
C LEU A 451 15.96 -27.98 -8.42
N THR A 452 15.49 -29.18 -8.79
CA THR A 452 14.48 -29.94 -8.05
C THR A 452 14.95 -30.37 -6.66
N SER A 453 16.26 -30.59 -6.48
CA SER A 453 16.87 -30.82 -5.15
C SER A 453 16.76 -29.61 -4.22
N ILE A 454 16.93 -28.39 -4.75
CA ILE A 454 16.79 -27.14 -3.99
C ILE A 454 15.31 -26.88 -3.67
N GLU A 455 14.41 -27.18 -4.61
CA GLU A 455 12.97 -27.06 -4.39
C GLU A 455 12.47 -28.01 -3.30
N LEU A 456 12.86 -29.29 -3.34
CA LEU A 456 12.55 -30.26 -2.30
C LEU A 456 13.04 -29.78 -0.92
N LYS A 457 14.30 -29.31 -0.85
CA LYS A 457 14.87 -28.74 0.39
C LYS A 457 13.98 -27.61 0.93
N ASN A 458 13.68 -26.61 0.11
CA ASN A 458 12.94 -25.42 0.56
C ASN A 458 11.54 -25.78 1.07
N ARG A 459 10.86 -26.73 0.42
CA ARG A 459 9.56 -27.27 0.87
C ARG A 459 9.66 -27.95 2.22
N LEU A 460 10.63 -28.86 2.40
CA LEU A 460 10.85 -29.56 3.67
C LEU A 460 11.17 -28.61 4.82
N GLN A 461 11.98 -27.57 4.58
CA GLN A 461 12.29 -26.55 5.60
C GLN A 461 11.06 -25.76 6.03
N THR A 462 10.20 -25.41 5.06
CA THR A 462 8.99 -24.62 5.30
C THR A 462 7.95 -25.42 6.10
N ASP A 463 7.72 -26.68 5.71
CA ASP A 463 6.70 -27.52 6.30
C ASP A 463 7.10 -28.11 7.66
N LEU A 464 8.38 -28.45 7.84
CA LEU A 464 8.89 -29.07 9.07
C LEU A 464 9.52 -28.05 10.04
N GLY A 465 9.65 -26.79 9.63
CA GLY A 465 10.21 -25.73 10.47
C GLY A 465 11.67 -25.96 10.87
N CYS A 466 12.47 -26.60 10.01
CA CYS A 466 13.86 -26.97 10.29
C CYS A 466 14.86 -26.37 9.28
N VAL A 467 16.15 -26.40 9.65
CA VAL A 467 17.25 -25.94 8.78
C VAL A 467 17.92 -27.15 8.13
N LEU A 468 17.92 -27.19 6.80
CA LEU A 468 18.51 -28.29 6.01
C LEU A 468 19.70 -27.80 5.17
N PRO A 469 20.81 -28.56 5.10
CA PRO A 469 21.94 -28.21 4.25
C PRO A 469 21.57 -28.30 2.76
N ALA A 470 22.26 -27.54 1.90
CA ALA A 470 22.03 -27.57 0.44
C ALA A 470 22.35 -28.94 -0.18
N THR A 471 23.20 -29.73 0.47
CA THR A 471 23.61 -31.08 0.08
C THR A 471 22.65 -32.16 0.55
N VAL A 472 21.53 -31.84 1.21
CA VAL A 472 20.67 -32.84 1.87
C VAL A 472 20.18 -33.96 0.94
N ALA A 473 19.84 -33.64 -0.31
CA ALA A 473 19.41 -34.63 -1.31
C ALA A 473 20.57 -35.48 -1.88
N PHE A 474 21.81 -34.99 -1.73
CA PHE A 474 23.03 -35.72 -2.11
C PHE A 474 23.55 -36.60 -0.97
N ASP A 475 23.56 -36.06 0.26
CA ASP A 475 24.03 -36.75 1.46
C ASP A 475 23.06 -37.87 1.89
N TYR A 476 21.77 -37.69 1.57
CA TYR A 476 20.70 -38.65 1.86
C TYR A 476 19.88 -38.92 0.59
N PRO A 477 20.44 -39.70 -0.36
CA PRO A 477 19.92 -39.78 -1.73
C PRO A 477 18.69 -40.68 -1.89
N THR A 478 18.04 -41.13 -0.81
CA THR A 478 16.86 -42.01 -0.84
C THR A 478 15.82 -41.59 0.18
N VAL A 479 14.55 -41.93 -0.03
CA VAL A 479 13.47 -41.61 0.94
C VAL A 479 13.84 -42.13 2.33
N ASN A 480 14.30 -43.38 2.41
CA ASN A 480 14.68 -43.98 3.69
C ASN A 480 15.85 -43.29 4.39
N SER A 481 16.88 -42.88 3.65
CA SER A 481 18.04 -42.17 4.24
C SER A 481 17.64 -40.78 4.73
N LEU A 482 16.78 -40.07 3.98
CA LEU A 482 16.30 -38.75 4.34
C LEU A 482 15.33 -38.78 5.53
N VAL A 483 14.44 -39.78 5.62
CA VAL A 483 13.59 -39.99 6.81
C VAL A 483 14.44 -40.18 8.07
N ASN A 484 15.49 -41.02 8.00
CA ASN A 484 16.37 -41.25 9.14
C ASN A 484 17.08 -39.96 9.59
N TYR A 485 17.52 -39.15 8.63
CA TYR A 485 18.12 -37.85 8.91
C TYR A 485 17.13 -36.89 9.59
N LEU A 486 15.92 -36.78 9.06
CA LEU A 486 14.89 -35.89 9.59
C LEU A 486 14.40 -36.30 10.99
N ILE A 487 14.33 -37.60 11.29
CA ILE A 487 14.02 -38.08 12.64
C ILE A 487 15.07 -37.59 13.65
N GLY A 488 16.36 -37.60 13.27
CA GLY A 488 17.46 -37.10 14.09
C GLY A 488 17.43 -35.58 14.27
N GLN A 489 17.17 -34.84 13.19
CA GLN A 489 17.11 -33.37 13.20
C GLN A 489 15.92 -32.82 14.00
N LEU A 490 14.75 -33.46 13.92
CA LEU A 490 13.53 -32.98 14.57
C LEU A 490 13.47 -33.27 16.08
N ASN A 491 14.50 -33.90 16.67
CA ASN A 491 14.61 -34.20 18.11
C ASN A 491 13.35 -34.87 18.71
N LEU A 492 12.61 -35.65 17.92
CA LEU A 492 11.29 -36.17 18.28
C LEU A 492 11.32 -37.20 19.44
N GLY A 493 12.49 -37.62 19.91
CA GLY A 493 12.67 -38.65 20.95
C GLY A 493 12.91 -38.16 22.38
N ARG A 494 13.25 -36.88 22.64
CA ARG A 494 13.69 -36.44 23.98
C ARG A 494 12.57 -36.05 24.96
N ASN A 495 11.39 -35.64 24.46
CA ASN A 495 10.31 -35.15 25.32
C ASN A 495 9.41 -36.23 25.96
N ARG A 496 9.59 -37.52 25.64
CA ARG A 496 8.78 -38.58 26.26
C ARG A 496 9.23 -38.92 27.69
N LEU A 497 10.50 -38.69 28.02
CA LEU A 497 11.05 -39.00 29.35
C LEU A 497 10.74 -37.91 30.38
N GLU A 498 10.71 -36.62 30.01
CA GLU A 498 10.37 -35.55 30.95
C GLU A 498 8.87 -35.50 31.31
N ILE A 499 7.99 -35.85 30.36
CA ILE A 499 6.54 -35.83 30.59
C ILE A 499 6.09 -37.07 31.38
N VAL A 500 6.70 -38.25 31.13
CA VAL A 500 6.39 -39.46 31.91
C VAL A 500 7.02 -39.41 33.30
N ALA A 501 8.20 -38.78 33.47
CA ALA A 501 8.79 -38.55 34.79
C ALA A 501 7.95 -37.57 35.64
N LYS A 502 7.35 -36.53 35.03
CA LYS A 502 6.38 -35.66 35.71
C LYS A 502 5.04 -36.35 36.01
N ALA A 503 4.64 -37.35 35.22
CA ALA A 503 3.41 -38.11 35.46
C ALA A 503 3.57 -39.26 36.49
N GLN A 504 4.80 -39.66 36.83
CA GLN A 504 5.08 -40.73 37.79
C GLN A 504 5.59 -40.25 39.16
N MET A 505 5.85 -38.95 39.32
CA MET A 505 6.17 -38.31 40.61
C MET A 505 5.04 -37.37 41.05
N GLU A 506 3.86 -37.91 41.31
CA GLU A 506 2.95 -37.33 42.30
C GLU A 506 2.04 -38.42 42.89
N PRO A 507 2.18 -38.73 44.19
CA PRO A 507 1.17 -39.47 44.93
C PRO A 507 -0.06 -38.58 45.17
N GLN A 508 -1.21 -39.23 45.29
CA GLN A 508 -2.45 -38.68 45.84
C GLN A 508 -2.20 -37.74 47.04
N GLU A 509 -2.65 -36.49 46.96
CA GLU A 509 -3.42 -35.76 47.99
C GLU A 509 -3.46 -34.25 47.72
N ASN A 510 -4.62 -33.76 47.26
CA ASN A 510 -5.34 -32.56 47.74
C ASN A 510 -6.19 -31.95 46.61
N GLY A 511 -7.39 -32.49 46.44
CA GLY A 511 -8.48 -31.73 45.84
C GLY A 511 -8.88 -30.61 46.81
N LYS A 512 -8.53 -29.36 46.50
CA LYS A 512 -9.24 -28.19 47.03
C LYS A 512 -10.25 -27.72 45.99
N ASN A 513 -11.53 -27.94 46.31
CA ASN A 513 -12.68 -27.39 45.60
C ASN A 513 -12.56 -25.86 45.53
N LEU A 514 -12.32 -25.34 44.32
CA LEU A 514 -12.27 -23.91 44.00
C LEU A 514 -13.66 -23.25 43.95
N SER A 515 -14.74 -24.00 44.22
CA SER A 515 -16.13 -23.51 44.15
C SER A 515 -16.60 -22.74 45.39
N HIS A 516 -15.76 -22.56 46.40
CA HIS A 516 -16.13 -21.95 47.69
C HIS A 516 -15.27 -20.76 48.12
N LEU A 517 -14.37 -20.27 47.27
CA LEU A 517 -13.50 -19.14 47.61
C LEU A 517 -14.19 -17.79 47.36
N SER A 518 -13.94 -16.83 48.25
CA SER A 518 -14.43 -15.46 48.08
C SER A 518 -13.65 -14.73 46.98
N GLN A 519 -14.23 -13.66 46.43
CA GLN A 519 -13.58 -12.88 45.35
C GLN A 519 -12.22 -12.31 45.75
N ALA A 520 -11.97 -12.06 47.04
CA ALA A 520 -10.68 -11.60 47.53
C ALA A 520 -9.60 -12.70 47.47
N GLU A 521 -9.95 -13.94 47.79
CA GLU A 521 -9.02 -15.08 47.80
C GLU A 521 -8.68 -15.55 46.38
N LEU A 522 -9.62 -15.40 45.43
CA LEU A 522 -9.39 -15.61 44.00
C LEU A 522 -8.46 -14.55 43.40
N ALA A 523 -8.54 -13.30 43.89
CA ALA A 523 -7.67 -12.21 43.44
C ALA A 523 -6.22 -12.39 43.93
N ASP A 524 -6.03 -12.89 45.15
CA ASP A 524 -4.69 -13.19 45.68
C ASP A 524 -4.02 -14.38 44.96
N LEU A 525 -4.79 -15.41 44.58
CA LEU A 525 -4.30 -16.53 43.78
C LEU A 525 -3.89 -16.10 42.37
N LEU A 526 -4.67 -15.22 41.73
CA LEU A 526 -4.33 -14.63 40.43
C LEU A 526 -3.12 -13.68 40.50
N ALA A 527 -2.95 -12.95 41.61
CA ALA A 527 -1.79 -12.10 41.83
C ALA A 527 -0.50 -12.91 42.05
N GLN A 528 -0.59 -14.10 42.67
CA GLN A 528 0.54 -15.02 42.79
C GLN A 528 0.93 -15.65 41.45
N GLU A 529 -0.02 -16.10 40.63
CA GLU A 529 0.28 -16.63 39.29
C GLU A 529 0.86 -15.56 38.34
N LEU A 530 0.41 -14.31 38.44
CA LEU A 530 0.96 -13.20 37.64
C LEU A 530 2.39 -12.81 38.05
N MET A 531 2.79 -13.04 39.31
CA MET A 531 4.17 -12.85 39.75
C MET A 531 5.13 -13.94 39.27
N GLU A 532 4.64 -15.14 38.93
CA GLU A 532 5.48 -16.21 38.36
C GLU A 532 5.70 -16.05 36.85
N ILE A 533 5.00 -15.12 36.20
CA ILE A 533 5.07 -14.87 34.74
C ILE A 533 5.82 -13.56 34.40
N SER A 534 6.20 -12.76 35.41
CA SER A 534 7.13 -11.61 35.28
C SER A 534 8.56 -12.01 35.60
#